data_AF-A0A1I4Z922-F1
#
_entry.id   AF-A0A1I4Z922-F1
#
_cell.length_a   1.000
_cell.length_b   1.000
_cell.length_c   1.000
_cell.angle_alpha   90.00
_cell.angle_beta   90.00
_cell.angle_gamma   90.00
#
_symmetry.space_group_name_H-M   'P 1'
#
loop_
_entity.id
_entity.type
_entity.pdbx_description
1 polymer ?
#
loop_
_entity_poly.entity_id
_entity_poly.type
_entity_poly.pdbx_seq_one_letter_code
_entity_poly.pdbx_strand_id
1 'polypeptide(L)'
;MNENPQKSNTPNSSEEVDLGQLFNVIGNAFNKLMNFIASIFKAIFSVIIYTLRAVIVNIKVIIVVMILAGVLGYVLEHSKPKIYSSSMLVRPYFESKFQLVTNMSYYNALLNNQNYKTVATIFNISEEDAKQINGFEISPGPETENDKIVQYDRFVKSIDSVRAQEISFEEYIENRSIYSGDLFEITVYSKKNDIFTNLELGLNKSFTNAYSTKRMEKRDSLITIQKNNIIAQLTQVDALQKIYINVLEQESQSQATEFSIGGEGFSLSKDKSNTREFDLLNKEIELRNQLRALEEKKVDEDVFFDVISSFQKVGKNVSHWYERYSILFPIFAFILLCIIYLTRKIVIYVKNYEA
;
A
#
# COMPACT_ATOMS: atom_id res chain seq x y z
N MET A 1 81.12 -43.94 -28.02
CA MET A 1 81.18 -43.97 -29.49
C MET A 1 79.82 -44.43 -29.98
N ASN A 2 79.00 -43.68 -30.70
CA ASN A 2 79.25 -42.57 -31.62
C ASN A 2 78.32 -41.39 -31.35
N GLU A 3 78.91 -40.20 -31.36
CA GLU A 3 78.25 -38.95 -31.73
C GLU A 3 78.12 -38.90 -33.26
N ASN A 4 77.05 -38.30 -33.80
CA ASN A 4 77.17 -37.14 -34.68
C ASN A 4 75.79 -36.44 -34.89
N PRO A 5 75.74 -35.12 -35.11
CA PRO A 5 74.58 -34.26 -34.84
C PRO A 5 73.95 -33.59 -36.08
N GLN A 6 73.03 -32.66 -35.79
CA GLN A 6 72.57 -31.51 -36.58
C GLN A 6 71.69 -31.77 -37.83
N LYS A 7 70.47 -31.22 -37.80
CA LYS A 7 70.20 -29.90 -38.38
C LYS A 7 68.80 -29.39 -38.07
N SER A 8 68.77 -28.20 -37.47
CA SER A 8 67.65 -27.27 -37.51
C SER A 8 67.35 -26.89 -38.95
N ASN A 9 66.08 -27.04 -39.36
CA ASN A 9 65.51 -26.28 -40.47
C ASN A 9 64.13 -25.83 -40.03
N THR A 10 64.05 -24.60 -39.57
CA THR A 10 62.82 -23.81 -39.57
C THR A 10 62.75 -23.15 -40.95
N PRO A 11 61.79 -23.48 -41.81
CA PRO A 11 61.30 -22.53 -42.79
C PRO A 11 60.13 -21.80 -42.14
N ASN A 12 60.36 -20.54 -41.78
CA ASN A 12 59.29 -19.55 -41.79
C ASN A 12 58.84 -19.43 -43.25
N SER A 13 57.91 -20.28 -43.68
CA SER A 13 56.94 -19.84 -44.67
C SER A 13 55.85 -19.15 -43.88
N SER A 14 55.72 -17.86 -44.12
CA SER A 14 54.42 -17.21 -44.17
C SER A 14 53.46 -18.11 -44.95
N GLU A 15 52.85 -19.06 -44.24
CA GLU A 15 51.60 -19.67 -44.63
C GLU A 15 50.68 -18.46 -44.80
N GLU A 16 50.32 -18.16 -46.05
CA GLU A 16 48.98 -17.66 -46.30
C GLU A 16 48.09 -18.46 -45.37
N VAL A 17 47.51 -17.79 -44.37
CA VAL A 17 46.57 -18.43 -43.47
C VAL A 17 45.48 -18.91 -44.41
N ASP A 18 45.57 -20.18 -44.81
CA ASP A 18 44.72 -20.76 -45.81
C ASP A 18 43.34 -20.67 -45.18
N LEU A 19 42.56 -19.69 -45.64
CA LEU A 19 41.31 -19.34 -45.00
C LEU A 19 40.43 -20.59 -44.96
N GLY A 20 40.59 -21.52 -45.91
CA GLY A 20 39.97 -22.85 -45.88
C GLY A 20 40.35 -23.70 -44.67
N GLN A 21 41.63 -23.72 -44.25
CA GLN A 21 42.05 -24.42 -43.03
C GLN A 21 41.53 -23.72 -41.77
N LEU A 22 41.56 -22.38 -41.72
CA LEU A 22 41.01 -21.62 -40.60
C LEU A 22 39.49 -21.83 -40.47
N PHE A 23 38.75 -21.79 -41.59
CA PHE A 23 37.32 -22.10 -41.63
C PHE A 23 37.02 -23.55 -41.26
N ASN A 24 37.87 -24.52 -41.63
CA ASN A 24 37.72 -25.91 -41.21
C ASN A 24 37.95 -26.10 -39.70
N VAL A 25 38.95 -25.42 -39.12
CA VAL A 25 39.20 -25.46 -37.67
C VAL A 25 38.05 -24.78 -36.91
N ILE A 26 37.58 -23.63 -37.37
CA ILE A 26 36.42 -22.91 -36.80
C ILE A 26 35.14 -23.74 -36.94
N GLY A 27 34.91 -24.36 -38.11
CA GLY A 27 33.76 -25.23 -38.34
C GLY A 27 33.77 -26.48 -37.46
N ASN A 28 34.94 -27.07 -37.24
CA ASN A 28 35.12 -28.19 -36.31
C ASN A 28 34.93 -27.78 -34.85
N ALA A 29 35.39 -26.61 -34.45
CA ALA A 29 35.16 -26.04 -33.12
C ALA A 29 33.66 -25.75 -32.89
N PHE A 30 32.99 -25.17 -33.87
CA PHE A 30 31.55 -24.90 -33.84
C PHE A 30 30.73 -26.20 -33.80
N ASN A 31 31.08 -27.22 -34.58
CA ASN A 31 30.45 -28.54 -34.52
C ASN A 31 30.63 -29.20 -33.15
N LYS A 32 31.80 -29.08 -32.51
CA LYS A 32 32.02 -29.57 -31.14
C LYS A 32 31.16 -28.82 -30.13
N LEU A 33 31.05 -27.49 -30.24
CA LEU A 33 30.18 -26.67 -29.39
C LEU A 33 28.71 -27.06 -29.55
N MET A 34 28.22 -27.21 -30.78
CA MET A 34 26.85 -27.63 -31.07
C MET A 34 26.57 -29.04 -30.58
N ASN A 35 27.52 -29.97 -30.70
CA ASN A 35 27.39 -31.32 -30.16
C ASN A 35 27.39 -31.34 -28.62
N PHE A 36 28.14 -30.45 -27.97
CA PHE A 36 28.12 -30.28 -26.52
C PHE A 36 26.78 -29.71 -26.04
N ILE A 37 26.24 -28.70 -26.71
CA ILE A 37 24.90 -28.17 -26.41
C ILE A 37 23.85 -29.27 -26.63
N ALA A 38 23.92 -29.98 -27.75
CA ALA A 38 23.01 -31.08 -28.05
C ALA A 38 23.11 -32.23 -27.05
N SER A 39 24.29 -32.52 -26.49
CA SER A 39 24.46 -33.55 -25.47
C SER A 39 23.83 -33.13 -24.14
N ILE A 40 23.93 -31.86 -23.75
CA ILE A 40 23.24 -31.31 -22.58
C ILE A 40 21.72 -31.43 -22.75
N PHE A 41 21.17 -31.01 -23.90
CA PHE A 41 19.75 -31.14 -24.18
C PHE A 41 19.29 -32.60 -24.15
N LYS A 42 20.06 -33.53 -24.74
CA LYS A 42 19.76 -34.97 -24.67
C LYS A 42 19.80 -35.51 -23.24
N ALA A 43 20.77 -35.09 -22.43
CA ALA A 43 20.86 -35.47 -21.03
C ALA A 43 19.63 -34.98 -20.25
N ILE A 44 19.25 -33.71 -20.39
CA ILE A 44 18.05 -33.13 -19.74
C ILE A 44 16.79 -33.89 -20.18
N PHE A 45 16.59 -34.09 -21.48
CA PHE A 45 15.45 -34.83 -22.00
C PHE A 45 15.41 -36.27 -21.49
N SER A 46 16.57 -36.93 -21.40
CA SER A 46 16.66 -38.30 -20.87
C SER A 46 16.23 -38.35 -19.40
N VAL A 47 16.68 -37.41 -18.56
CA VAL A 47 16.29 -37.32 -17.14
C VAL A 47 14.78 -37.11 -17.01
N ILE A 48 14.19 -36.24 -17.83
CA ILE A 48 12.74 -36.01 -17.87
C ILE A 48 12.00 -37.29 -18.26
N ILE A 49 12.42 -37.98 -19.33
CA ILE A 49 11.77 -39.22 -19.81
C ILE A 49 11.87 -40.32 -18.75
N TYR A 50 13.03 -40.51 -18.12
CA TYR A 50 13.20 -41.51 -17.05
C TYR A 50 12.35 -41.20 -15.83
N THR A 51 12.24 -39.93 -15.45
CA THR A 51 11.36 -39.47 -14.37
C THR A 51 9.90 -39.76 -14.70
N LEU A 52 9.45 -39.37 -15.90
CA LEU A 52 8.08 -39.57 -16.35
C LEU A 52 7.74 -41.06 -16.46
N ARG A 53 8.68 -41.89 -16.93
CA ARG A 53 8.54 -43.34 -16.96
C ARG A 53 8.37 -43.93 -15.57
N ALA A 54 9.14 -43.46 -14.58
CA ALA A 54 9.02 -43.91 -13.20
C ALA A 54 7.63 -43.59 -12.61
N VAL A 55 7.07 -42.43 -12.95
CA VAL A 55 5.71 -42.03 -12.56
C VAL A 55 4.66 -42.89 -13.26
N ILE A 56 4.73 -43.04 -14.59
CA ILE A 56 3.74 -43.79 -15.39
C ILE A 56 3.68 -45.26 -14.96
N VAL A 57 4.84 -45.91 -14.73
CA VAL A 57 4.89 -47.32 -14.31
C VAL A 57 4.24 -47.51 -12.93
N ASN A 58 4.43 -46.57 -12.02
CA ASN A 58 3.92 -46.66 -10.65
C ASN A 58 2.61 -45.88 -10.44
N ILE A 59 1.94 -45.46 -11.51
CA ILE A 59 0.81 -44.52 -11.44
C ILE A 59 -0.33 -45.01 -10.55
N LYS A 60 -0.61 -46.33 -10.54
CA LYS A 60 -1.64 -46.94 -9.68
C LYS A 60 -1.34 -46.73 -8.20
N VAL A 61 -0.09 -46.98 -7.79
CA VAL A 61 0.36 -46.80 -6.40
C VAL A 61 0.33 -45.33 -6.03
N ILE A 62 0.79 -44.46 -6.94
CA ILE A 62 0.79 -43.01 -6.74
C ILE A 62 -0.64 -42.49 -6.51
N ILE A 63 -1.60 -42.90 -7.34
CA ILE A 63 -3.01 -42.50 -7.19
C ILE A 63 -3.56 -42.94 -5.83
N VAL A 64 -3.32 -44.19 -5.41
CA VAL A 64 -3.81 -44.69 -4.12
C VAL A 64 -3.22 -43.89 -2.95
N VAL A 65 -1.92 -43.63 -2.96
CA VAL A 65 -1.27 -42.84 -1.92
C VAL A 65 -1.76 -41.40 -1.93
N MET A 66 -1.96 -40.79 -3.10
CA MET A 66 -2.52 -39.44 -3.20
C MET A 66 -3.94 -39.36 -2.65
N ILE A 67 -4.79 -40.35 -2.90
CA ILE A 67 -6.15 -40.40 -2.34
C ILE A 67 -6.08 -40.52 -0.81
N LEU A 68 -5.26 -41.43 -0.29
CA LEU A 68 -5.08 -41.59 1.17
C LEU A 68 -4.54 -40.31 1.82
N ALA A 69 -3.55 -39.66 1.20
CA ALA A 69 -3.02 -38.38 1.65
C ALA A 69 -4.07 -37.27 1.60
N GLY A 70 -4.95 -37.27 0.58
CA GLY A 70 -6.05 -36.32 0.45
C GLY A 70 -7.12 -36.51 1.53
N VAL A 71 -7.48 -37.77 1.84
CA VAL A 71 -8.40 -38.10 2.94
C VAL A 71 -7.81 -37.67 4.29
N LEU A 72 -6.53 -38.00 4.55
CA LEU A 72 -5.84 -37.56 5.76
C LEU A 72 -5.76 -36.02 5.85
N GLY A 73 -5.47 -35.36 4.72
CA GLY A 73 -5.45 -33.91 4.61
C GLY A 73 -6.81 -33.29 4.92
N TYR A 74 -7.89 -33.86 4.39
CA TYR A 74 -9.26 -33.40 4.64
C TYR A 74 -9.65 -33.52 6.12
N VAL A 75 -9.34 -34.66 6.76
CA VAL A 75 -9.60 -34.85 8.20
C VAL A 75 -8.85 -33.82 9.04
N LEU A 76 -7.58 -33.55 8.71
CA LEU A 76 -6.78 -32.57 9.44
C LEU A 76 -7.29 -31.13 9.21
N GLU A 77 -7.69 -30.81 7.99
CA GLU A 77 -8.25 -29.51 7.61
C GLU A 77 -9.55 -29.22 8.37
N HIS A 78 -10.45 -30.20 8.49
CA HIS A 78 -11.72 -30.03 9.19
C HIS A 78 -11.62 -30.09 10.72
N SER A 79 -10.52 -30.65 11.25
CA SER A 79 -10.26 -30.72 12.70
C SER A 79 -9.76 -29.38 13.26
N LYS A 80 -9.19 -28.51 12.43
CA LYS A 80 -8.73 -27.18 12.87
C LYS A 80 -9.91 -26.22 13.06
N PRO A 81 -9.88 -25.35 14.10
CA PRO A 81 -10.91 -24.34 14.28
C PRO A 81 -10.90 -23.35 13.12
N LYS A 82 -12.09 -23.02 12.62
CA LYS A 82 -12.27 -22.02 11.55
C LYS A 82 -11.86 -20.64 12.08
N ILE A 83 -11.19 -19.88 11.22
CA ILE A 83 -10.85 -18.48 11.49
C ILE A 83 -11.84 -17.60 10.72
N TYR A 84 -12.35 -16.60 11.41
CA TYR A 84 -13.23 -15.57 10.90
C TYR A 84 -12.50 -14.24 10.92
N SER A 85 -12.77 -13.37 9.95
CA SER A 85 -12.32 -12.00 9.97
C SER A 85 -13.44 -11.00 9.78
N SER A 86 -13.25 -9.82 10.33
CA SER A 86 -14.04 -8.64 10.00
C SER A 86 -13.10 -7.44 9.91
N SER A 87 -13.40 -6.55 8.97
CA SER A 87 -12.66 -5.31 8.76
C SER A 87 -13.50 -4.11 9.18
N MET A 88 -12.82 -3.06 9.64
CA MET A 88 -13.36 -1.74 9.96
C MET A 88 -12.51 -0.69 9.26
N LEU A 89 -13.15 0.33 8.69
CA LEU A 89 -12.48 1.41 7.97
C LEU A 89 -12.52 2.68 8.81
N VAL A 90 -11.35 3.27 9.05
CA VAL A 90 -11.20 4.49 9.86
C VAL A 90 -10.41 5.57 9.16
N ARG A 91 -10.70 6.81 9.53
CA ARG A 91 -9.95 8.01 9.15
C ARG A 91 -9.38 8.68 10.40
N PRO A 92 -8.08 8.51 10.70
CA PRO A 92 -7.43 9.18 11.83
C PRO A 92 -7.15 10.66 11.54
N TYR A 93 -7.41 11.52 12.53
CA TYR A 93 -7.07 12.96 12.52
C TYR A 93 -5.93 13.26 13.50
N PHE A 94 -5.34 14.46 13.41
CA PHE A 94 -4.32 14.94 14.37
C PHE A 94 -3.11 13.99 14.54
N GLU A 95 -2.69 13.32 13.47
CA GLU A 95 -1.63 12.28 13.47
C GLU A 95 -1.90 11.09 14.41
N SER A 96 -3.15 10.83 14.78
CA SER A 96 -3.51 9.66 15.59
C SER A 96 -3.18 8.34 14.90
N LYS A 97 -2.95 8.34 13.58
CA LYS A 97 -2.49 7.18 12.79
C LYS A 97 -1.25 6.49 13.36
N PHE A 98 -0.30 7.24 13.93
CA PHE A 98 0.89 6.63 14.54
C PHE A 98 0.54 5.86 15.82
N GLN A 99 -0.37 6.40 16.63
CA GLN A 99 -0.87 5.73 17.83
C GLN A 99 -1.64 4.47 17.44
N LEU A 100 -2.47 4.56 16.41
CA LEU A 100 -3.28 3.46 15.91
C LEU A 100 -2.41 2.26 15.53
N VAL A 101 -1.41 2.46 14.66
CA VAL A 101 -0.50 1.39 14.23
C VAL A 101 0.28 0.81 15.41
N THR A 102 0.77 1.67 16.31
CA THR A 102 1.50 1.24 17.51
C THR A 102 0.61 0.37 18.41
N ASN A 103 -0.66 0.75 18.58
CA ASN A 103 -1.60 0.02 19.40
C ASN A 103 -1.94 -1.35 18.81
N MET A 104 -2.06 -1.47 17.48
CA MET A 104 -2.27 -2.79 16.84
C MET A 104 -1.09 -3.74 17.14
N SER A 105 0.13 -3.22 17.02
CA SER A 105 1.35 -3.98 17.38
C SER A 105 1.35 -4.39 18.86
N TYR A 106 0.96 -3.48 19.75
CA TYR A 106 0.85 -3.75 21.18
C TYR A 106 -0.19 -4.85 21.49
N TYR A 107 -1.36 -4.82 20.86
CA TYR A 107 -2.38 -5.85 21.07
C TYR A 107 -1.93 -7.22 20.57
N ASN A 108 -1.28 -7.27 19.42
CA ASN A 108 -0.67 -8.51 18.93
C ASN A 108 0.40 -9.02 19.88
N ALA A 109 1.23 -8.14 20.45
CA ALA A 109 2.21 -8.52 21.47
C ALA A 109 1.53 -9.10 22.73
N LEU A 110 0.41 -8.54 23.18
CA LEU A 110 -0.35 -9.08 24.31
C LEU A 110 -0.92 -10.48 24.00
N LEU A 111 -1.51 -10.67 22.82
CA LEU A 111 -2.04 -11.95 22.37
C LEU A 111 -0.94 -13.02 22.27
N ASN A 112 0.20 -12.66 21.67
CA ASN A 112 1.35 -13.55 21.52
C ASN A 112 1.96 -13.96 22.87
N ASN A 113 1.96 -13.05 23.84
CA ASN A 113 2.40 -13.33 25.22
C ASN A 113 1.30 -13.96 26.08
N GLN A 114 0.16 -14.37 25.49
CA GLN A 114 -0.97 -14.99 26.19
C GLN A 114 -1.55 -14.13 27.33
N ASN A 115 -1.37 -12.81 27.27
CA ASN A 115 -1.86 -11.87 28.26
C ASN A 115 -3.33 -11.49 27.98
N TYR A 116 -4.20 -12.50 27.95
CA TYR A 116 -5.61 -12.36 27.60
C TYR A 116 -6.39 -11.51 28.60
N LYS A 117 -5.98 -11.48 29.87
CA LYS A 117 -6.59 -10.64 30.90
C LYS A 117 -6.47 -9.14 30.57
N THR A 118 -5.30 -8.73 30.08
CA THR A 118 -5.07 -7.33 29.69
C THR A 118 -5.87 -6.98 28.44
N VAL A 119 -5.89 -7.87 27.44
CA VAL A 119 -6.72 -7.71 26.24
C VAL A 119 -8.20 -7.58 26.61
N ALA A 120 -8.71 -8.49 27.45
CA ALA A 120 -10.08 -8.46 27.95
C ALA A 120 -10.44 -7.13 28.61
N THR A 121 -9.52 -6.58 29.39
CA THR A 121 -9.69 -5.28 30.06
C THR A 121 -9.73 -4.12 29.06
N ILE A 122 -8.81 -4.09 28.09
CA ILE A 122 -8.74 -3.03 27.07
C ILE A 122 -10.01 -3.00 26.22
N PHE A 123 -10.48 -4.17 25.79
CA PHE A 123 -11.62 -4.31 24.90
C PHE A 123 -12.97 -4.43 25.63
N ASN A 124 -12.96 -4.47 26.97
CA ASN A 124 -14.15 -4.68 27.79
C ASN A 124 -14.94 -5.94 27.37
N ILE A 125 -14.22 -7.04 27.17
CA ILE A 125 -14.75 -8.37 26.79
C ILE A 125 -14.39 -9.41 27.85
N SER A 126 -14.94 -10.61 27.75
CA SER A 126 -14.53 -11.72 28.62
C SER A 126 -13.12 -12.22 28.28
N GLU A 127 -12.41 -12.80 29.25
CA GLU A 127 -11.11 -13.44 28.99
C GLU A 127 -11.27 -14.64 28.03
N GLU A 128 -12.42 -15.30 28.04
CA GLU A 128 -12.74 -16.38 27.10
C GLU A 128 -12.84 -15.88 25.65
N ASP A 129 -13.48 -14.73 25.43
CA ASP A 129 -13.56 -14.09 24.12
C ASP A 129 -12.18 -13.58 23.68
N ALA A 130 -11.39 -13.00 24.60
CA ALA A 130 -10.03 -12.56 24.30
C ALA A 130 -9.13 -13.71 23.82
N LYS A 131 -9.31 -14.93 24.37
CA LYS A 131 -8.61 -16.15 23.91
C LYS A 131 -9.00 -16.60 22.50
N GLN A 132 -10.18 -16.19 22.01
CA GLN A 132 -10.61 -16.48 20.65
C GLN A 132 -10.00 -15.53 19.63
N ILE A 133 -9.41 -14.40 20.04
CA ILE A 133 -8.77 -13.45 19.13
C ILE A 133 -7.41 -14.01 18.71
N ASN A 134 -7.21 -14.12 17.40
CA ASN A 134 -5.95 -14.55 16.80
C ASN A 134 -4.99 -13.38 16.60
N GLY A 135 -5.50 -12.21 16.21
CA GLY A 135 -4.67 -11.04 15.95
C GLY A 135 -5.43 -9.89 15.29
N PHE A 136 -4.73 -8.77 15.20
CA PHE A 136 -5.15 -7.53 14.55
C PHE A 136 -4.19 -7.23 13.40
N GLU A 137 -4.71 -6.79 12.27
CA GLU A 137 -3.95 -6.32 11.12
C GLU A 137 -4.38 -4.90 10.77
N ILE A 138 -3.44 -4.07 10.36
CA ILE A 138 -3.69 -2.73 9.87
C ILE A 138 -3.04 -2.55 8.50
N SER A 139 -3.85 -2.13 7.54
CA SER A 139 -3.44 -1.86 6.17
C SER A 139 -3.89 -0.46 5.76
N PRO A 140 -3.24 0.13 4.73
CA PRO A 140 -3.80 1.29 4.05
C PRO A 140 -5.22 0.95 3.57
N GLY A 141 -6.15 1.88 3.79
CA GLY A 141 -7.53 1.74 3.31
C GLY A 141 -7.62 1.76 1.79
N PRO A 142 -8.82 1.53 1.23
CA PRO A 142 -9.05 1.63 -0.20
C PRO A 142 -8.80 3.07 -0.67
N GLU A 143 -7.97 3.19 -1.70
CA GLU A 143 -7.63 4.46 -2.34
C GLU A 143 -7.84 4.34 -3.84
N THR A 144 -8.42 5.38 -4.44
CA THR A 144 -8.55 5.46 -5.89
C THR A 144 -7.21 5.81 -6.53
N GLU A 145 -7.05 5.50 -7.82
CA GLU A 145 -5.85 5.94 -8.56
C GLU A 145 -5.72 7.47 -8.58
N ASN A 146 -6.84 8.19 -8.58
CA ASN A 146 -6.84 9.65 -8.49
C ASN A 146 -6.26 10.12 -7.15
N ASP A 147 -6.61 9.47 -6.04
CA ASP A 147 -6.07 9.82 -4.72
C ASP A 147 -4.56 9.61 -4.66
N LYS A 148 -4.08 8.50 -5.23
CA LYS A 148 -2.65 8.19 -5.34
C LYS A 148 -1.90 9.25 -6.16
N ILE A 149 -2.48 9.69 -7.28
CA ILE A 149 -1.90 10.76 -8.11
C ILE A 149 -1.84 12.08 -7.33
N VAL A 150 -2.89 12.43 -6.60
CA VAL A 150 -2.91 13.65 -5.78
C VAL A 150 -1.89 13.58 -4.63
N GLN A 151 -1.69 12.42 -4.03
CA GLN A 151 -0.64 12.20 -3.03
C GLN A 151 0.75 12.34 -3.64
N TYR A 152 0.97 11.78 -4.84
CA TYR A 152 2.21 11.91 -5.57
C TYR A 152 2.52 13.36 -5.96
N ASP A 153 1.53 14.10 -6.46
CA ASP A 153 1.67 15.53 -6.77
C ASP A 153 2.05 16.35 -5.53
N ARG A 154 1.42 16.07 -4.39
CA ARG A 154 1.80 16.67 -3.09
C ARG A 154 3.23 16.33 -2.70
N PHE A 155 3.65 15.08 -2.89
CA PHE A 155 5.00 14.63 -2.60
C PHE A 155 6.04 15.33 -3.49
N VAL A 156 5.82 15.34 -4.80
CA VAL A 156 6.70 16.00 -5.79
C VAL A 156 6.86 17.49 -5.47
N LYS A 157 5.78 18.18 -5.09
CA LYS A 157 5.82 19.59 -4.67
C LYS A 157 6.57 19.85 -3.36
N SER A 158 6.75 18.82 -2.53
CA SER A 158 7.45 18.94 -1.25
C SER A 158 8.98 18.76 -1.34
N ILE A 159 9.48 18.30 -2.49
CA ILE A 159 10.90 18.05 -2.74
C ILE A 159 11.46 19.00 -3.81
N ASP A 160 12.78 19.09 -3.89
CA ASP A 160 13.46 19.91 -4.90
C ASP A 160 13.18 19.40 -6.33
N SER A 161 13.12 20.33 -7.29
CA SER A 161 12.75 20.04 -8.68
C SER A 161 13.71 19.09 -9.39
N VAL A 162 15.00 19.05 -9.00
CA VAL A 162 15.97 18.10 -9.56
C VAL A 162 15.64 16.68 -9.10
N ARG A 163 15.35 16.51 -7.81
CA ARG A 163 15.01 15.21 -7.22
C ARG A 163 13.62 14.73 -7.64
N ALA A 164 12.69 15.65 -7.85
CA ALA A 164 11.35 15.37 -8.37
C ALA A 164 11.35 14.73 -9.77
N GLN A 165 12.37 14.99 -10.59
CA GLN A 165 12.49 14.40 -11.92
C GLN A 165 12.96 12.94 -11.89
N GLU A 166 13.61 12.53 -10.80
CA GLU A 166 14.20 11.19 -10.68
C GLU A 166 13.22 10.15 -10.13
N ILE A 167 12.21 10.58 -9.37
CA ILE A 167 11.25 9.67 -8.72
C ILE A 167 10.03 9.51 -9.62
N SER A 168 9.73 8.28 -10.05
CA SER A 168 8.52 8.01 -10.82
C SER A 168 7.29 7.83 -9.92
N PHE A 169 6.10 7.89 -10.52
CA PHE A 169 4.86 7.59 -9.82
C PHE A 169 4.87 6.15 -9.29
N GLU A 170 5.31 5.19 -10.10
CA GLU A 170 5.38 3.78 -9.73
C GLU A 170 6.35 3.57 -8.55
N GLU A 171 7.53 4.18 -8.59
CA GLU A 171 8.51 4.11 -7.50
C GLU A 171 7.98 4.71 -6.20
N TYR A 172 7.22 5.81 -6.28
CA TYR A 172 6.54 6.39 -5.13
C TYR A 172 5.51 5.43 -4.54
N ILE A 173 4.68 4.78 -5.37
CA ILE A 173 3.64 3.86 -4.89
C ILE A 173 4.23 2.60 -4.26
N GLU A 174 5.34 2.07 -4.79
CA GLU A 174 6.00 0.89 -4.23
C GLU A 174 6.70 1.17 -2.89
N ASN A 175 7.27 2.38 -2.73
CA ASN A 175 8.08 2.72 -1.55
C ASN A 175 7.34 3.56 -0.50
N ARG A 176 6.08 3.93 -0.73
CA ARG A 176 5.34 4.77 0.22
C ARG A 176 5.11 4.04 1.54
N SER A 177 5.11 4.82 2.62
CA SER A 177 4.78 4.32 3.94
C SER A 177 3.30 4.01 4.08
N ILE A 178 2.95 3.04 4.93
CA ILE A 178 1.56 2.81 5.36
C ILE A 178 0.93 4.07 5.99
N TYR A 179 1.76 4.98 6.52
CA TYR A 179 1.31 6.24 7.12
C TYR A 179 0.96 7.31 6.09
N SER A 180 1.20 7.09 4.79
CA SER A 180 0.92 8.08 3.75
C SER A 180 -0.57 8.21 3.46
N GLY A 181 -1.34 7.15 3.68
CA GLY A 181 -2.79 7.14 3.46
C GLY A 181 -3.56 7.91 4.53
N ASP A 182 -4.71 8.43 4.11
CA ASP A 182 -5.68 9.11 5.00
C ASP A 182 -6.72 8.11 5.59
N LEU A 183 -6.84 6.93 4.98
CA LEU A 183 -7.75 5.86 5.38
C LEU A 183 -6.95 4.63 5.82
N PHE A 184 -7.45 3.94 6.83
CA PHE A 184 -6.85 2.71 7.36
C PHE A 184 -7.91 1.64 7.53
N GLU A 185 -7.61 0.44 7.05
CA GLU A 185 -8.42 -0.75 7.28
C GLU A 185 -7.82 -1.54 8.44
N ILE A 186 -8.63 -1.76 9.48
CA ILE A 186 -8.29 -2.59 10.63
C ILE A 186 -9.02 -3.92 10.46
N THR A 187 -8.28 -5.02 10.35
CA THR A 187 -8.84 -6.37 10.24
C THR A 187 -8.57 -7.14 11.53
N VAL A 188 -9.60 -7.78 12.08
CA VAL A 188 -9.46 -8.65 13.25
C VAL A 188 -9.68 -10.09 12.83
N TYR A 189 -8.84 -11.00 13.33
CA TYR A 189 -8.97 -12.43 13.14
C TYR A 189 -9.40 -13.11 14.44
N SER A 190 -10.39 -14.00 14.37
CA SER A 190 -10.88 -14.74 15.54
C SER A 190 -11.41 -16.13 15.20
N LYS A 191 -11.33 -17.06 16.15
CA LYS A 191 -12.01 -18.37 16.08
C LYS A 191 -13.53 -18.27 16.29
N LYS A 192 -14.01 -17.16 16.86
CA LYS A 192 -15.42 -16.91 17.13
C LYS A 192 -15.95 -15.86 16.15
N ASN A 193 -17.10 -16.14 15.54
CA ASN A 193 -17.60 -15.36 14.39
C ASN A 193 -18.41 -14.12 14.76
N ASP A 194 -18.81 -13.95 16.01
CA ASP A 194 -19.74 -12.93 16.48
C ASP A 194 -19.14 -11.96 17.53
N ILE A 195 -17.79 -11.91 17.66
CA ILE A 195 -17.12 -11.05 18.65
C ILE A 195 -16.79 -9.64 18.15
N PHE A 196 -16.81 -9.40 16.83
CA PHE A 196 -16.16 -8.23 16.22
C PHE A 196 -16.74 -6.90 16.68
N THR A 197 -18.07 -6.78 16.74
CA THR A 197 -18.75 -5.55 17.19
C THR A 197 -18.39 -5.17 18.63
N ASN A 198 -18.09 -6.15 19.49
CA ASN A 198 -17.69 -5.86 20.88
C ASN A 198 -16.29 -5.25 20.97
N LEU A 199 -15.43 -5.50 19.97
CA LEU A 199 -14.06 -4.99 19.95
C LEU A 199 -13.97 -3.51 19.54
N GLU A 200 -15.00 -2.97 18.88
CA GLU A 200 -15.03 -1.58 18.43
C GLU A 200 -14.87 -0.61 19.61
N LEU A 201 -15.55 -0.88 20.73
CA LEU A 201 -15.49 -0.01 21.91
C LEU A 201 -14.08 0.12 22.47
N GLY A 202 -13.30 -0.97 22.46
CA GLY A 202 -11.90 -0.97 22.88
C GLY A 202 -10.99 -0.26 21.88
N LEU A 203 -11.20 -0.51 20.59
CA LEU A 203 -10.46 0.19 19.54
C LEU A 203 -10.68 1.69 19.61
N ASN A 204 -11.92 2.13 19.81
CA ASN A 204 -12.29 3.55 19.82
C ASN A 204 -11.57 4.35 20.91
N LYS A 205 -11.23 3.72 22.05
CA LYS A 205 -10.44 4.35 23.13
C LYS A 205 -8.95 4.46 22.83
N SER A 206 -8.51 3.84 21.75
CA SER A 206 -7.10 3.58 21.46
C SER A 206 -6.52 4.51 20.41
N PHE A 207 -7.30 5.48 19.93
CA PHE A 207 -6.83 6.45 18.93
C PHE A 207 -6.18 7.69 19.56
N THR A 208 -6.30 7.90 20.87
CA THR A 208 -5.88 9.15 21.52
C THR A 208 -4.51 9.02 22.19
N ASN A 209 -3.65 10.02 21.98
CA ASN A 209 -2.42 10.19 22.76
C ASN A 209 -2.15 11.68 23.05
N ALA A 210 -1.20 11.96 23.94
CA ALA A 210 -0.87 13.33 24.34
C ALA A 210 -0.44 14.24 23.17
N TYR A 211 0.19 13.67 22.14
CA TYR A 211 0.61 14.41 20.96
C TYR A 211 -0.58 14.85 20.10
N SER A 212 -1.50 13.92 19.80
CA SER A 212 -2.72 14.18 19.05
C SER A 212 -3.63 15.14 19.79
N THR A 213 -3.79 15.00 21.11
CA THR A 213 -4.55 15.95 21.94
C THR A 213 -3.98 17.36 21.83
N LYS A 214 -2.67 17.53 21.99
CA LYS A 214 -2.01 18.83 21.85
C LYS A 214 -2.16 19.42 20.44
N ARG A 215 -2.16 18.59 19.40
CA ARG A 215 -2.40 19.03 18.02
C ARG A 215 -3.83 19.54 17.83
N MET A 216 -4.82 18.83 18.36
CA MET A 216 -6.22 19.27 18.36
C MET A 216 -6.34 20.61 19.09
N GLU A 217 -5.86 20.71 20.34
CA GLU A 217 -5.90 21.97 21.11
C GLU A 217 -5.25 23.15 20.37
N LYS A 218 -4.10 22.92 19.72
CA LYS A 218 -3.43 23.95 18.91
C LYS A 218 -4.30 24.37 17.71
N ARG A 219 -4.93 23.42 17.01
CA ARG A 219 -5.87 23.72 15.92
C ARG A 219 -7.04 24.54 16.43
N ASP A 220 -7.68 24.13 17.53
CA ASP A 220 -8.85 24.79 18.11
C ASP A 220 -8.55 26.23 18.51
N SER A 221 -7.38 26.43 19.12
CA SER A 221 -6.89 27.76 19.48
C SER A 221 -6.70 28.63 18.24
N LEU A 222 -6.09 28.10 17.17
CA LEU A 222 -5.89 28.83 15.92
C LEU A 222 -7.21 29.17 15.23
N ILE A 223 -8.16 28.24 15.16
CA ILE A 223 -9.51 28.47 14.62
C ILE A 223 -10.21 29.57 15.40
N THR A 224 -10.12 29.55 16.74
CA THR A 224 -10.73 30.56 17.59
C THR A 224 -10.14 31.96 17.33
N ILE A 225 -8.81 32.05 17.22
CA ILE A 225 -8.12 33.31 16.89
C ILE A 225 -8.56 33.83 15.51
N GLN A 226 -8.60 32.96 14.50
CA GLN A 226 -9.01 33.33 13.14
C GLN A 226 -10.47 33.76 13.08
N LYS A 227 -11.37 33.04 13.75
CA LYS A 227 -12.78 33.41 13.88
C LYS A 227 -12.94 34.80 14.49
N ASN A 228 -12.24 35.09 15.59
CA ASN A 228 -12.29 36.41 16.23
C ASN A 228 -11.77 37.52 15.30
N ASN A 229 -10.71 37.24 14.53
CA ASN A 229 -10.18 38.17 13.54
C ASN A 229 -11.21 38.45 12.42
N ILE A 230 -11.82 37.41 11.85
CA ILE A 230 -12.84 37.58 10.80
C ILE A 230 -14.05 38.35 11.32
N ILE A 231 -14.52 38.09 12.55
CA ILE A 231 -15.61 38.85 13.17
C ILE A 231 -15.24 40.33 13.33
N ALA A 232 -14.00 40.63 13.74
CA ALA A 232 -13.52 42.00 13.81
C ALA A 232 -13.47 42.68 12.43
N GLN A 233 -13.03 41.96 11.40
CA GLN A 233 -13.02 42.46 10.01
C GLN A 233 -14.43 42.70 9.48
N LEU A 234 -15.38 41.79 9.74
CA LEU A 234 -16.80 41.98 9.38
C LEU A 234 -17.36 43.24 10.05
N THR A 235 -17.05 43.46 11.33
CA THR A 235 -17.48 44.67 12.05
C THR A 235 -16.90 45.94 11.43
N GLN A 236 -15.66 45.90 10.94
CA GLN A 236 -15.03 47.02 10.22
C GLN A 236 -15.67 47.26 8.85
N VAL A 237 -15.96 46.20 8.09
CA VAL A 237 -16.66 46.29 6.80
C VAL A 237 -18.05 46.88 7.00
N ASP A 238 -18.81 46.43 7.99
CA ASP A 238 -20.13 46.99 8.34
C ASP A 238 -20.04 48.48 8.69
N ALA A 239 -19.00 48.90 9.42
CA ALA A 239 -18.78 50.30 9.74
C ALA A 239 -18.45 51.13 8.49
N LEU A 240 -17.62 50.62 7.58
CA LEU A 240 -17.29 51.27 6.31
C LEU A 240 -18.52 51.37 5.40
N GLN A 241 -19.33 50.32 5.30
CA GLN A 241 -20.58 50.33 4.55
C GLN A 241 -21.52 51.44 5.07
N LYS A 242 -21.67 51.58 6.40
CA LYS A 242 -22.48 52.65 7.01
C LYS A 242 -21.95 54.04 6.71
N ILE A 243 -20.64 54.26 6.83
CA ILE A 243 -20.01 55.55 6.48
C ILE A 243 -20.27 55.87 5.01
N TYR A 244 -20.13 54.88 4.14
CA TYR A 244 -20.32 55.04 2.71
C TYR A 244 -21.78 55.33 2.34
N ILE A 245 -22.75 54.62 2.94
CA ILE A 245 -24.19 54.91 2.78
C ILE A 245 -24.50 56.34 3.22
N ASN A 246 -23.95 56.80 4.34
CA ASN A 246 -24.13 58.18 4.81
C ASN A 246 -23.56 59.22 3.82
N VAL A 247 -22.41 58.93 3.20
CA VAL A 247 -21.83 59.80 2.17
C VAL A 247 -22.74 59.87 0.95
N LEU A 248 -23.26 58.74 0.46
CA LEU A 248 -24.22 58.70 -0.64
C LEU A 248 -25.50 59.49 -0.32
N GLU A 249 -26.03 59.34 0.91
CA GLU A 249 -27.20 60.10 1.35
C GLU A 249 -26.92 61.61 1.36
N GLN A 250 -25.77 62.04 1.89
CA GLN A 250 -25.37 63.45 1.90
C GLN A 250 -25.15 64.00 0.49
N GLU A 251 -24.47 63.27 -0.39
CA GLU A 251 -24.27 63.65 -1.80
C GLU A 251 -25.61 63.78 -2.55
N SER A 252 -26.59 62.91 -2.24
CA SER A 252 -27.93 62.99 -2.82
C SER A 252 -28.75 64.18 -2.33
N GLN A 253 -28.50 64.65 -1.09
CA GLN A 253 -29.18 65.79 -0.48
C GLN A 253 -28.53 67.13 -0.86
N SER A 254 -27.23 67.15 -1.16
CA SER A 254 -26.58 68.31 -1.77
C SER A 254 -27.05 68.45 -3.21
N GLN A 255 -27.85 69.49 -3.50
CA GLN A 255 -28.20 69.87 -4.87
C GLN A 255 -26.93 69.96 -5.73
N ALA A 256 -26.99 69.39 -6.94
CA ALA A 256 -25.96 69.57 -7.95
C ALA A 256 -25.74 71.06 -8.21
N THR A 257 -24.69 71.63 -7.64
CA THR A 257 -24.20 72.94 -8.04
C THR A 257 -23.54 72.75 -9.40
N GLU A 258 -24.33 72.84 -10.48
CA GLU A 258 -23.80 73.00 -11.84
C GLU A 258 -23.01 74.32 -11.88
N PHE A 259 -21.69 74.23 -11.70
CA PHE A 259 -20.79 75.31 -12.08
C PHE A 259 -20.40 75.10 -13.55
N SER A 260 -21.23 75.62 -14.46
CA SER A 260 -20.86 75.77 -15.87
C SER A 260 -19.96 77.00 -16.02
N ILE A 261 -18.64 76.80 -16.01
CA ILE A 261 -17.73 77.76 -16.63
C ILE A 261 -17.53 77.30 -18.07
N GLY A 262 -18.22 77.96 -18.99
CA GLY A 262 -17.92 78.06 -20.42
C GLY A 262 -17.41 76.79 -21.12
N GLY A 263 -18.32 76.13 -21.87
CA GLY A 263 -18.00 75.28 -23.03
C GLY A 263 -17.23 73.99 -22.73
N GLU A 264 -17.88 72.84 -22.94
CA GLU A 264 -17.37 71.48 -22.69
C GLU A 264 -17.31 71.11 -21.19
N GLY A 265 -18.49 70.75 -20.66
CA GLY A 265 -18.66 70.23 -19.31
C GLY A 265 -17.89 68.92 -19.11
N PHE A 266 -16.78 68.99 -18.39
CA PHE A 266 -16.07 67.83 -17.87
C PHE A 266 -16.80 67.30 -16.62
N SER A 267 -17.74 66.37 -16.79
CA SER A 267 -18.35 65.62 -15.69
C SER A 267 -17.37 64.56 -15.17
N LEU A 268 -16.50 64.95 -14.25
CA LEU A 268 -15.70 64.00 -13.48
C LEU A 268 -16.53 63.52 -12.28
N SER A 269 -16.70 62.20 -12.13
CA SER A 269 -16.99 61.49 -10.85
C SER A 269 -18.32 60.72 -10.69
N LYS A 270 -18.98 60.19 -11.74
CA LYS A 270 -20.11 59.26 -11.53
C LYS A 270 -19.77 57.76 -11.63
N ASP A 271 -18.72 57.39 -12.35
CA ASP A 271 -18.42 55.98 -12.63
C ASP A 271 -17.64 55.24 -11.51
N LYS A 272 -17.01 55.96 -10.57
CA LYS A 272 -16.20 55.36 -9.49
C LYS A 272 -16.97 54.98 -8.22
N SER A 273 -18.20 55.47 -8.07
CA SER A 273 -19.05 55.19 -6.90
C SER A 273 -19.56 53.76 -6.95
N ASN A 274 -20.23 53.41 -8.05
CA ASN A 274 -21.02 52.18 -8.23
C ASN A 274 -20.24 50.86 -8.07
N THR A 275 -18.90 50.89 -8.08
CA THR A 275 -18.06 49.71 -7.90
C THR A 275 -17.74 49.44 -6.42
N ARG A 276 -17.78 50.44 -5.55
CA ARG A 276 -17.28 50.32 -4.17
C ARG A 276 -18.25 49.62 -3.23
N GLU A 277 -19.55 49.83 -3.40
CA GLU A 277 -20.60 49.11 -2.65
C GLU A 277 -20.53 47.62 -2.98
N PHE A 278 -20.37 47.32 -4.27
CA PHE A 278 -20.20 45.96 -4.75
C PHE A 278 -18.92 45.32 -4.21
N ASP A 279 -17.80 46.05 -4.16
CA ASP A 279 -16.55 45.57 -3.58
C ASP A 279 -16.68 45.28 -2.08
N LEU A 280 -17.35 46.15 -1.31
CA LEU A 280 -17.58 45.95 0.12
C LEU A 280 -18.50 44.74 0.38
N LEU A 281 -19.56 44.58 -0.41
CA LEU A 281 -20.45 43.43 -0.33
C LEU A 281 -19.71 42.13 -0.66
N ASN A 282 -18.92 42.12 -1.73
CA ASN A 282 -18.11 40.96 -2.09
C ASN A 282 -17.11 40.61 -0.98
N LYS A 283 -16.50 41.62 -0.34
CA LYS A 283 -15.58 41.37 0.77
C LYS A 283 -16.30 40.79 1.99
N GLU A 284 -17.49 41.28 2.30
CA GLU A 284 -18.33 40.71 3.36
C GLU A 284 -18.67 39.24 3.08
N ILE A 285 -19.12 38.92 1.86
CA ILE A 285 -19.43 37.55 1.43
C ILE A 285 -18.20 36.66 1.55
N GLU A 286 -17.03 37.12 1.10
CA GLU A 286 -15.76 36.40 1.23
C GLU A 286 -15.45 36.08 2.69
N LEU A 287 -15.54 37.08 3.59
CA LEU A 287 -15.29 36.90 5.02
C LEU A 287 -16.28 35.92 5.66
N ARG A 288 -17.57 36.00 5.31
CA ARG A 288 -18.60 35.06 5.79
C ARG A 288 -18.33 33.64 5.30
N ASN A 289 -17.91 33.47 4.05
CA ASN A 289 -17.54 32.16 3.51
C ASN A 289 -16.30 31.58 4.22
N GLN A 290 -15.30 32.41 4.52
CA GLN A 290 -14.13 32.00 5.32
C GLN A 290 -14.54 31.58 6.74
N LEU A 291 -15.45 32.33 7.38
CA LEU A 291 -15.98 31.97 8.70
C LEU A 291 -16.71 30.63 8.66
N ARG A 292 -17.58 30.42 7.67
CA ARG A 292 -18.30 29.16 7.49
C ARG A 292 -17.32 27.98 7.31
N ALA A 293 -16.30 28.13 6.46
CA ALA A 293 -15.30 27.09 6.23
C ALA A 293 -14.51 26.73 7.51
N LEU A 294 -14.23 27.71 8.37
CA LEU A 294 -13.58 27.45 9.66
C LEU A 294 -14.50 26.71 10.64
N GLU A 295 -15.78 27.04 10.64
CA GLU A 295 -16.77 26.37 11.49
C GLU A 295 -17.03 24.93 11.02
N GLU A 296 -17.19 24.73 9.71
CA GLU A 296 -17.31 23.41 9.08
C GLU A 296 -16.11 22.52 9.44
N LYS A 297 -14.89 23.04 9.27
CA LYS A 297 -13.67 22.33 9.67
C LYS A 297 -13.64 21.95 11.15
N LYS A 298 -14.17 22.81 12.04
CA LYS A 298 -14.20 22.51 13.47
C LYS A 298 -15.18 21.38 13.79
N VAL A 299 -16.30 21.33 13.09
CA VAL A 299 -17.35 20.31 13.26
C VAL A 299 -16.92 18.98 12.68
N ASP A 300 -16.35 18.97 11.47
CA ASP A 300 -15.96 17.73 10.79
C ASP A 300 -14.76 17.04 11.46
N GLU A 301 -13.83 17.81 12.02
CA GLU A 301 -12.62 17.29 12.68
C GLU A 301 -12.71 17.46 14.21
N ASP A 302 -13.86 17.18 14.83
CA ASP A 302 -14.04 17.30 16.29
C ASP A 302 -13.56 16.06 17.07
N VAL A 303 -13.23 14.98 16.36
CA VAL A 303 -12.77 13.69 16.90
C VAL A 303 -11.34 13.37 16.46
N PHE A 304 -10.70 12.42 17.15
CA PHE A 304 -9.37 11.91 16.77
C PHE A 304 -9.40 10.94 15.60
N PHE A 305 -10.57 10.40 15.26
CA PHE A 305 -10.78 9.51 14.13
C PHE A 305 -12.27 9.40 13.82
N ASP A 306 -12.60 9.13 12.55
CA ASP A 306 -13.93 8.72 12.12
C ASP A 306 -13.97 7.22 11.80
N VAL A 307 -15.11 6.59 12.10
CA VAL A 307 -15.43 5.23 11.64
C VAL A 307 -16.30 5.34 10.40
N ILE A 308 -15.71 5.03 9.24
CA ILE A 308 -16.43 5.08 7.94
C ILE A 308 -17.24 3.79 7.74
N SER A 309 -16.67 2.65 8.13
CA SER A 309 -17.34 1.36 8.13
C SER A 309 -16.99 0.63 9.42
N SER A 310 -18.00 0.25 10.19
CA SER A 310 -17.85 -0.58 11.38
C SER A 310 -17.56 -2.04 11.01
N PHE A 311 -17.23 -2.87 12.00
CA PHE A 311 -17.12 -4.31 11.82
C PHE A 311 -18.49 -4.90 11.48
N GLN A 312 -18.46 -5.96 10.67
CA GLN A 312 -19.62 -6.80 10.42
C GLN A 312 -19.95 -7.61 11.66
N LYS A 313 -21.24 -7.74 11.97
CA LYS A 313 -21.73 -8.53 13.12
C LYS A 313 -21.30 -10.01 13.05
N VAL A 314 -21.17 -10.54 11.84
CA VAL A 314 -20.70 -11.90 11.60
C VAL A 314 -19.50 -11.84 10.68
N GLY A 315 -18.36 -12.36 11.14
CA GLY A 315 -17.14 -12.39 10.36
C GLY A 315 -17.20 -13.34 9.17
N LYS A 316 -16.44 -13.00 8.14
CA LYS A 316 -16.23 -13.84 6.95
C LYS A 316 -15.26 -14.97 7.27
N ASN A 317 -15.54 -16.18 6.80
CA ASN A 317 -14.58 -17.27 6.92
C ASN A 317 -13.31 -16.98 6.10
N VAL A 318 -12.17 -17.09 6.75
CA VAL A 318 -10.86 -16.93 6.13
C VAL A 318 -10.28 -18.31 5.89
N SER A 319 -10.05 -18.67 4.62
CA SER A 319 -9.32 -19.87 4.24
C SER A 319 -8.13 -19.47 3.38
N HIS A 320 -6.91 -19.68 3.86
CA HIS A 320 -5.73 -19.47 3.02
C HIS A 320 -5.46 -20.72 2.18
N TRP A 321 -4.80 -20.55 1.01
CA TRP A 321 -4.46 -21.68 0.16
C TRP A 321 -3.52 -22.68 0.85
N TYR A 322 -2.65 -22.19 1.74
CA TYR A 322 -1.71 -23.01 2.50
C TYR A 322 -2.35 -23.79 3.67
N GLU A 323 -3.62 -23.50 3.98
CA GLU A 323 -4.39 -24.21 5.01
C GLU A 323 -5.22 -25.36 4.42
N ARG A 324 -5.25 -25.49 3.08
CA ARG A 324 -5.97 -26.55 2.36
C ARG A 324 -5.13 -27.83 2.30
N TYR A 325 -5.04 -28.52 3.44
CA TYR A 325 -4.27 -29.77 3.54
C TYR A 325 -4.81 -30.88 2.65
N SER A 326 -6.11 -30.88 2.33
CA SER A 326 -6.70 -31.78 1.35
C SER A 326 -6.03 -31.73 -0.03
N ILE A 327 -5.42 -30.59 -0.39
CA ILE A 327 -4.70 -30.39 -1.66
C ILE A 327 -3.19 -30.52 -1.46
N LEU A 328 -2.64 -29.92 -0.39
CA LEU A 328 -1.20 -29.91 -0.15
C LEU A 328 -0.62 -31.29 0.13
N PHE A 329 -1.31 -32.13 0.90
CA PHE A 329 -0.81 -33.46 1.26
C PHE A 329 -0.67 -34.40 0.05
N PRO A 330 -1.67 -34.48 -0.87
CA PRO A 330 -1.49 -35.21 -2.13
C PRO A 330 -0.30 -34.72 -2.96
N ILE A 331 -0.10 -33.39 -3.09
CA ILE A 331 1.01 -32.82 -3.86
C ILE A 331 2.35 -33.19 -3.21
N PHE A 332 2.46 -33.04 -1.89
CA PHE A 332 3.66 -33.38 -1.15
C PHE A 332 3.96 -34.89 -1.26
N ALA A 333 2.95 -35.75 -1.09
CA ALA A 333 3.08 -37.19 -1.23
C ALA A 333 3.50 -37.59 -2.66
N PHE A 334 2.97 -36.92 -3.68
CA PHE A 334 3.37 -37.12 -5.07
C PHE A 334 4.85 -36.79 -5.30
N ILE A 335 5.31 -35.62 -4.85
CA ILE A 335 6.70 -35.20 -4.97
C ILE A 335 7.62 -36.17 -4.24
N LEU A 336 7.27 -36.56 -3.01
CA LEU A 336 8.04 -37.51 -2.21
C LEU A 336 8.15 -38.88 -2.92
N LEU A 337 7.06 -39.39 -3.48
CA LEU A 337 7.08 -40.65 -4.23
C LEU A 337 7.92 -40.56 -5.50
N CYS A 338 7.86 -39.45 -6.24
CA CYS A 338 8.73 -39.22 -7.40
C CYS A 338 10.20 -39.30 -7.00
N ILE A 339 10.59 -38.66 -5.90
CA ILE A 339 11.96 -38.70 -5.37
C ILE A 339 12.33 -40.15 -5.00
N ILE A 340 11.48 -40.86 -4.24
CA ILE A 340 11.74 -42.25 -3.84
C ILE A 340 11.95 -43.17 -5.05
N TYR A 341 11.10 -43.06 -6.08
CA TYR A 341 11.22 -43.89 -7.28
C TYR A 341 12.48 -43.56 -8.09
N LEU A 342 12.85 -42.28 -8.19
CA LEU A 342 14.10 -41.85 -8.81
C LEU A 342 15.31 -42.38 -8.05
N THR A 343 15.36 -42.21 -6.73
CA THR A 343 16.45 -42.73 -5.90
C THR A 343 16.56 -44.25 -6.02
N ARG A 344 15.44 -44.99 -5.99
CA ARG A 344 15.46 -46.45 -6.17
C ARG A 344 16.03 -46.84 -7.54
N LYS A 345 15.66 -46.13 -8.61
CA LYS A 345 16.21 -46.37 -9.95
C LYS A 345 17.70 -46.07 -10.03
N ILE A 346 18.15 -44.98 -9.41
CA ILE A 346 19.57 -44.62 -9.32
C ILE A 346 20.34 -45.69 -8.55
N VAL A 347 19.84 -46.14 -7.39
CA VAL A 347 20.48 -47.20 -6.60
C VAL A 347 20.60 -48.51 -7.38
N ILE A 348 19.55 -48.90 -8.11
CA ILE A 348 19.61 -50.09 -8.98
C ILE A 348 20.63 -49.89 -10.11
N TYR A 349 20.65 -48.71 -10.74
CA TYR A 349 21.61 -48.39 -11.79
C TYR A 349 23.05 -48.46 -11.27
N VAL A 350 23.34 -47.84 -10.12
CA VAL A 350 24.67 -47.85 -9.48
C VAL A 350 25.07 -49.27 -9.07
N LYS A 351 24.17 -50.06 -8.47
CA LYS A 351 24.46 -51.44 -8.08
C LYS A 351 24.76 -52.35 -9.27
N ASN A 352 24.15 -52.07 -10.42
CA ASN A 352 24.37 -52.81 -11.66
C ASN A 352 25.46 -52.18 -12.54
N TYR A 353 26.15 -51.14 -12.06
CA TYR A 353 27.23 -50.45 -12.77
C TYR A 353 28.59 -51.17 -12.65
N GLU A 354 28.66 -52.24 -11.85
CA GLU A 354 29.78 -53.18 -11.83
C GLU A 354 29.41 -54.50 -12.50
N ALA A 355 29.69 -54.57 -13.81
CA ALA A 355 30.09 -55.75 -14.57
C ALA A 355 30.87 -55.30 -15.81
#